data_AF-A0A0M9VQ22-F1
#
_entry.id   AF-A0A0M9VQ22-F1
#
_cell.length_a   1.000
_cell.length_b   1.000
_cell.length_c   1.000
_cell.angle_alpha   90.00
_cell.angle_beta   90.00
_cell.angle_gamma   90.00
#
_symmetry.space_group_name_H-M   'P 1'
#
loop_
_entity.id
_entity.type
_entity.pdbx_description
1 polymer ?
#
loop_
_entity_poly.entity_id
_entity_poly.type
_entity_poly.pdbx_seq_one_letter_code
_entity_poly.pdbx_strand_id
1 'polypeptide(L)' 'MVTAALSALGYAGFGFLARCYALGIQKRNMFENFAGHVAFAGGFGAIGYWLHGVKQSQAALLEKKQEELRQRRQA' A
#
# COMPACT_ATOMS: atom_id res chain seq x y z
N MET A 1 -11.20 6.14 -6.21
CA MET A 1 -9.97 6.40 -7.00
C MET A 1 -8.94 7.19 -6.19
N VAL A 2 -9.31 8.31 -5.57
CA VAL A 2 -8.39 9.14 -4.75
C VAL A 2 -7.73 8.37 -3.61
N THR A 3 -8.47 7.55 -2.85
CA THR A 3 -7.94 6.77 -1.74
C THR A 3 -6.93 5.68 -2.17
N ALA A 4 -7.15 5.06 -3.32
CA ALA A 4 -6.23 4.08 -3.89
C ALA A 4 -4.95 4.74 -4.38
N ALA A 5 -5.05 5.90 -5.04
CA ALA A 5 -3.90 6.70 -5.44
C ALA A 5 -3.10 7.19 -4.23
N LEU A 6 -3.76 7.62 -3.15
CA LEU A 6 -3.10 8.03 -1.91
C LEU A 6 -2.38 6.86 -1.23
N SER A 7 -2.99 5.67 -1.21
CA SER A 7 -2.33 4.44 -0.73
C SER A 7 -1.09 4.13 -1.55
N ALA A 8 -1.21 4.18 -2.89
CA ALA A 8 -0.09 3.93 -3.79
C ALA A 8 1.05 4.96 -3.59
N LEU A 9 0.72 6.25 -3.47
CA LEU A 9 1.69 7.31 -3.23
C LEU A 9 2.37 7.20 -1.86
N GLY A 10 1.61 6.87 -0.81
CA GLY A 10 2.16 6.65 0.53
C GLY A 10 3.17 5.51 0.55
N TYR A 11 2.82 4.37 -0.06
CA TYR A 11 3.76 3.25 -0.19
C TYR A 11 4.91 3.56 -1.14
N ALA A 12 4.70 4.31 -2.22
CA ALA A 12 5.79 4.73 -3.11
C ALA A 12 6.80 5.62 -2.39
N GLY A 13 6.33 6.56 -1.56
CA GLY A 13 7.17 7.35 -0.66
C GLY A 13 7.95 6.48 0.32
N PHE A 14 7.30 5.47 0.91
CA PHE A 14 7.99 4.49 1.75
C PHE A 14 9.09 3.73 0.98
N GLY A 15 8.81 3.25 -0.24
CA GLY A 15 9.80 2.58 -1.08
C GLY A 15 10.99 3.48 -1.41
N PHE A 16 10.74 4.75 -1.74
CA PHE A 16 11.80 5.74 -1.96
C PHE A 16 12.70 5.90 -0.73
N LEU A 17 12.09 6.08 0.45
CA LEU A 17 12.83 6.22 1.71
C LEU A 17 13.60 4.94 2.08
N ALA A 18 13.01 3.76 1.84
CA ALA A 18 13.68 2.48 2.04
C ALA A 18 14.93 2.37 1.16
N ARG A 19 14.88 2.86 -0.08
CA ARG A 19 16.06 2.92 -0.97
C ARG A 19 17.13 3.90 -0.45
N CYS A 20 16.74 5.10 -0.02
CA CYS A 20 17.66 6.07 0.60
C CYS A 20 18.34 5.48 1.84
N TYR A 21 17.58 4.79 2.69
CA TYR A 21 18.08 4.13 3.89
C TYR A 21 19.08 3.01 3.56
N ALA A 22 18.76 2.16 2.58
CA ALA A 22 19.67 1.10 2.12
C ALA A 22 21.01 1.65 1.60
N LEU A 23 20.98 2.77 0.86
CA LEU A 23 22.20 3.47 0.42
C LEU A 23 23.00 4.04 1.58
N GLY A 24 22.31 4.62 2.58
CA GLY A 24 22.94 5.11 3.80
C GLY A 24 23.69 4.01 4.57
N ILE A 25 23.10 2.82 4.71
CA ILE A 25 23.77 1.66 5.32
C ILE A 25 25.03 1.27 4.55
N GLN A 26 24.96 1.31 3.21
CA GLN A 26 26.10 1.01 2.34
C GLN A 26 27.16 2.13 2.31
N LYS A 27 26.97 3.23 3.07
CA LYS A 27 27.80 4.44 3.04
C LYS A 27 27.94 5.03 1.64
N ARG A 28 26.91 4.85 0.81
CA ARG A 28 26.79 5.38 -0.55
C ARG A 28 25.99 6.68 -0.54
N ASN A 29 26.12 7.47 -1.60
CA ASN A 29 25.31 8.68 -1.74
C ASN A 29 23.82 8.29 -1.76
N MET A 30 22.98 8.98 -0.98
CA MET A 30 21.56 8.69 -0.81
C MET A 30 20.73 8.81 -2.09
N PHE A 31 21.24 9.50 -3.12
CA PHE A 31 20.57 9.65 -4.42
C PHE A 31 21.29 8.89 -5.54
N GLU A 32 22.19 7.97 -5.18
CA GLU A 32 22.91 7.17 -6.16
C GLU A 32 21.99 6.18 -6.88
N ASN A 33 22.10 6.15 -8.22
CA ASN A 33 21.28 5.33 -9.10
C ASN A 33 19.77 5.63 -8.95
N PHE A 34 19.32 6.71 -9.59
CA PHE A 34 17.93 7.17 -9.56
C PHE A 34 16.93 6.13 -10.08
N ALA A 35 17.32 5.29 -11.05
CA ALA A 35 16.47 4.18 -11.51
C ALA A 35 16.13 3.21 -10.38
N GLY A 36 17.06 2.99 -9.43
CA GLY A 36 16.80 2.21 -8.22
C GLY A 36 15.75 2.84 -7.31
N HIS A 37 15.73 4.17 -7.19
CA HIS A 37 14.68 4.88 -6.43
C HIS A 37 13.32 4.74 -7.08
N VAL A 38 13.25 4.90 -8.40
CA VAL A 38 12.00 4.72 -9.16
C VAL A 38 11.52 3.28 -9.07
N ALA A 39 12.41 2.28 -9.15
CA ALA A 39 12.04 0.88 -9.02
C ALA A 39 11.47 0.55 -7.63
N PHE A 40 12.10 1.04 -6.55
CA PHE A 40 11.60 0.84 -5.20
C PHE A 40 10.27 1.58 -4.97
N ALA A 41 10.19 2.85 -5.37
CA ALA A 41 8.95 3.62 -5.26
C ALA A 41 7.81 2.98 -6.05
N GLY A 42 8.07 2.55 -7.28
CA GLY A 42 7.10 1.87 -8.14
C GLY A 42 6.66 0.53 -7.56
N GLY A 43 7.61 -0.30 -7.12
CA GLY A 43 7.33 -1.62 -6.53
C GLY A 43 6.47 -1.51 -5.27
N PHE A 44 6.86 -0.67 -4.32
CA PHE A 44 6.05 -0.45 -3.12
C PHE A 44 4.71 0.22 -3.45
N GLY A 45 4.68 1.20 -4.35
CA GLY A 45 3.44 1.85 -4.77
C GLY A 45 2.42 0.86 -5.37
N ALA A 46 2.90 -0.08 -6.20
CA ALA A 46 2.08 -1.15 -6.74
C ALA A 46 1.52 -2.07 -5.64
N ILE A 47 2.35 -2.43 -4.64
CA ILE A 47 1.89 -3.17 -3.46
C ILE A 47 0.82 -2.38 -2.70
N GLY A 48 1.03 -1.09 -2.48
CA GLY A 48 0.07 -0.21 -1.78
C GLY A 48 -1.27 -0.08 -2.50
N TYR A 49 -1.27 -0.06 -3.84
CA TYR A 49 -2.49 -0.09 -4.64
C TYR A 49 -3.22 -1.43 -4.51
N TRP A 50 -2.49 -2.54 -4.64
CA TRP A 50 -3.06 -3.89 -4.51
C TRP A 50 -3.68 -4.13 -3.12
N LEU A 51 -2.97 -3.74 -2.05
CA LEU A 51 -3.47 -3.84 -0.68
C LEU A 51 -4.75 -3.03 -0.45
N HIS A 52 -4.88 -1.86 -1.08
CA HIS A 52 -6.13 -1.09 -1.02
C HIS A 52 -7.30 -1.89 -1.60
N GLY A 53 -7.11 -2.59 -2.73
CA GLY A 53 -8.12 -3.46 -3.32
C GLY A 53 -8.51 -4.62 -2.40
N VAL A 54 -7.52 -5.29 -1.82
CA VAL A 54 -7.74 -6.38 -0.84
C VAL A 54 -8.57 -5.89 0.35
N LYS A 55 -8.25 -4.72 0.91
CA LYS A 55 -9.00 -4.12 2.02
C LYS A 55 -10.47 -3.86 1.65
N GLN A 56 -10.73 -3.39 0.44
CA GLN A 56 -12.09 -3.14 -0.04
C GLN A 56 -12.90 -4.44 -0.15
N SER A 57 -12.30 -5.52 -0.65
CA SER A 57 -12.95 -6.84 -0.69
C SER A 57 -13.28 -7.36 0.71
N GLN A 58 -12.35 -7.20 1.67
CA GLN A 58 -12.59 -7.62 3.05
C GLN A 58 -13.70 -6.80 3.72
N ALA A 59 -13.74 -5.49 3.51
CA ALA A 59 -14.79 -4.63 4.04
C ALA A 59 -16.17 -5.05 3.54
N ALA A 60 -16.30 -5.34 2.23
CA ALA A 60 -17.54 -5.83 1.64
C ALA A 60 -17.98 -7.20 2.20
N LEU A 61 -17.03 -8.09 2.51
CA LEU A 61 -17.32 -9.37 3.15
C LEU A 61 -17.81 -9.18 4.59
N LEU A 62 -17.19 -8.27 5.36
CA LEU A 62 -17.63 -7.94 6.72
C LEU A 62 -19.05 -7.36 6.73
N GLU A 63 -19.34 -6.43 5.82
CA GLU A 63 -20.66 -5.80 5.71
C GLU A 63 -21.75 -6.83 5.43
N LYS A 64 -21.52 -7.75 4.48
CA LYS A 64 -22.43 -8.87 4.21
C LYS A 64 -22.68 -9.74 5.43
N LYS A 65 -21.62 -10.03 6.21
CA LYS A 65 -21.74 -10.84 7.43
C LYS A 65 -22.49 -10.11 8.54
N GLN A 66 -22.32 -8.80 8.66
CA GLN A 66 -23.09 -7.99 9.60
C GLN A 66 -24.58 -7.96 9.24
N GLU A 67 -24.91 -7.88 7.94
CA GLU A 67 -26.29 -7.95 7.46
C GLU A 67 -26.94 -9.31 7.81
N GLU A 68 -26.24 -10.41 7.51
CA GLU A 68 -26.69 -11.77 7.82
C GLU A 68 -26.97 -11.93 9.32
N LEU A 69 -26.08 -11.43 10.18
CA LEU A 69 -26.27 -11.46 11.63
C LEU A 69 -27.45 -10.60 12.09
N ARG A 70 -27.72 -9.46 11.44
CA ARG A 70 -28.85 -8.60 11.77
C ARG A 70 -30.18 -9.27 11.42
N GLN A 71 -30.28 -9.89 10.25
CA GLN A 71 -31.46 -10.65 9.82
C GLN A 71 -31.76 -11.80 10.78
N ARG A 72 -30.73 -12.57 11.19
CA ARG A 72 -30.87 -13.64 12.18
C ARG A 72 -31.31 -13.17 13.57
N ARG A 73 -31.09 -11.90 13.92
CA ARG A 73 -31.54 -11.32 15.21
C ARG A 73 -32.96 -10.78 15.15
N GLN A 74 -33.49 -10.54 13.96
CA GLN A 74 -34.85 -10.03 13.75
C GLN A 74 -35.89 -11.14 13.51
N ALA A 75 -35.43 -12.34 13.14
CA ALA A 75 -36.21 -13.58 13.07
C ALA A 75 -36.32 -14.24 14.45
#